data_AF-A0A964DB48-F1
#
_entry.id   AF-A0A964DB48-F1
#
_cell.length_a   1.000
_cell.length_b   1.000
_cell.length_c   1.000
_cell.angle_alpha   90.00
_cell.angle_beta   90.00
_cell.angle_gamma   90.00
#
_symmetry.space_group_name_H-M   'P 1'
#
loop_
_entity.id
_entity.type
_entity.pdbx_description
1 polymer ?
#
loop_
_entity_poly.entity_id
_entity_poly.type
_entity_poly.pdbx_seq_one_letter_code
_entity_poly.pdbx_strand_id
1 'polypeptide(L)' 'MDENTVNRTKAAINALIDIDQLWIENTPNYALSTQELVILKKRLERAMENVSKIYEENIVRMQAAEDEIKKMHQGKKRK' A
#
# COMPACT_ATOMS: atom_id res chain seq x y z
N MET A 1 4.55 -13.65 5.22
CA MET A 1 4.60 -12.41 6.00
C MET A 1 4.09 -12.66 7.41
N ASP A 2 4.33 -11.75 8.34
CA ASP A 2 3.87 -11.85 9.73
C ASP A 2 2.54 -11.11 9.97
N GLU A 3 2.01 -11.20 11.19
CA GLU A 3 0.76 -10.54 11.60
C GLU A 3 0.85 -9.01 11.49
N ASN A 4 2.01 -8.43 11.78
CA ASN A 4 2.24 -6.99 11.65
C ASN A 4 2.04 -6.52 10.21
N THR A 5 2.58 -7.26 9.23
CA THR A 5 2.39 -6.96 7.81
C THR A 5 0.90 -6.95 7.43
N VAL A 6 0.13 -7.92 7.93
CA VAL A 6 -1.32 -7.99 7.69
C VAL A 6 -2.04 -6.79 8.33
N ASN A 7 -1.69 -6.44 9.57
CA ASN A 7 -2.31 -5.33 10.28
C ASN A 7 -1.98 -3.98 9.64
N ARG A 8 -0.74 -3.78 9.19
CA ARG A 8 -0.34 -2.61 8.38
C ARG A 8 -1.13 -2.54 7.08
N THR A 9 -1.33 -3.68 6.41
CA THR A 9 -2.08 -3.73 5.14
C THR A 9 -3.53 -3.28 5.37
N LYS A 10 -4.18 -3.80 6.42
CA LYS A 10 -5.53 -3.36 6.80
C LYS A 10 -5.58 -1.86 7.11
N ALA A 11 -4.60 -1.34 7.84
CA ALA A 11 -4.54 0.08 8.19
C ALA A 11 -4.35 0.98 6.95
N ALA A 12 -3.50 0.56 5.98
CA ALA A 12 -3.32 1.27 4.72
C ALA A 12 -4.62 1.30 3.90
N ILE A 13 -5.29 0.16 3.76
CA ILE A 13 -6.56 0.05 3.04
C ILE A 13 -7.63 0.94 3.67
N ASN A 14 -7.79 0.88 5.00
CA ASN A 14 -8.77 1.71 5.69
C ASN A 14 -8.51 3.21 5.47
N ALA A 15 -7.24 3.64 5.48
CA ALA A 15 -6.90 5.03 5.21
C ALA A 15 -7.22 5.44 3.76
N LEU A 16 -7.04 4.54 2.79
CA LEU A 16 -7.40 4.79 1.39
C LEU A 16 -8.92 4.81 1.17
N ILE A 17 -9.68 3.97 1.89
CA ILE A 17 -11.14 4.00 1.89
C ILE A 17 -11.65 5.35 2.44
N ASP A 18 -11.07 5.84 3.54
CA ASP A 18 -11.43 7.16 4.09
C ASP A 18 -11.18 8.30 3.08
N ILE A 19 -10.13 8.18 2.25
CA ILE A 19 -9.81 9.16 1.19
C ILE A 19 -10.82 9.07 0.05
N ASP A 20 -11.16 7.87 -0.40
CA ASP A 20 -12.15 7.66 -1.45
C ASP A 20 -13.51 8.23 -1.04
N GLN A 21 -13.93 7.97 0.20
CA GLN A 21 -15.15 8.53 0.77
C GLN A 21 -15.14 10.06 0.78
N LEU A 22 -14.00 10.69 1.12
CA LEU A 22 -13.86 12.15 1.09
C LEU A 22 -14.09 12.72 -0.32
N TRP A 23 -13.65 12.01 -1.37
CA TRP A 23 -13.89 12.44 -2.76
C TRP A 23 -15.35 12.25 -3.18
N ILE A 24 -15.97 11.14 -2.79
CA ILE A 24 -17.39 10.86 -3.05
C ILE A 24 -18.25 11.98 -2.45
N GLU A 25 -17.99 12.38 -1.20
CA GLU A 25 -18.73 13.43 -0.50
C GLU A 25 -18.59 14.82 -1.13
N ASN A 26 -17.51 15.06 -1.87
CA ASN A 26 -17.21 16.34 -2.51
C ASN A 26 -17.49 16.34 -4.02
N THR A 27 -18.14 15.30 -4.54
CA THR A 27 -18.58 15.21 -5.94
C THR A 27 -19.71 16.20 -6.23
N PRO A 28 -19.77 16.83 -7.43
CA PRO A 28 -18.88 16.64 -8.58
C PRO A 28 -17.68 17.60 -8.63
N ASN A 29 -17.60 18.55 -7.71
CA ASN A 29 -16.62 19.64 -7.81
C ASN A 29 -15.24 19.25 -7.28
N TYR A 30 -15.17 18.20 -6.44
CA TYR A 30 -13.97 17.71 -5.75
C TYR A 30 -13.22 18.81 -4.97
N ALA A 31 -13.96 19.84 -4.55
CA ALA A 31 -13.41 20.99 -3.85
C ALA A 31 -13.44 20.73 -2.34
N LEU A 32 -12.27 20.51 -1.75
CA LEU A 32 -12.11 20.29 -0.31
C LEU A 32 -11.93 21.62 0.42
N SER A 33 -12.59 21.75 1.57
CA SER A 33 -12.31 22.81 2.53
C SER A 33 -10.90 22.68 3.13
N THR A 34 -10.41 23.75 3.76
CA THR A 34 -9.12 23.73 4.48
C THR A 34 -9.06 22.59 5.51
N GLN A 35 -10.15 22.31 6.21
CA GLN A 35 -10.20 21.22 7.20
C GLN A 35 -10.11 19.85 6.52
N GLU A 36 -10.82 19.65 5.43
CA GLU A 36 -10.79 18.40 4.65
C GLU A 36 -9.42 18.16 4.01
N LEU A 37 -8.71 19.21 3.58
CA LEU A 37 -7.33 19.10 3.11
C LEU A 37 -6.38 18.59 4.22
N VAL A 38 -6.57 19.02 5.47
CA VAL A 38 -5.81 18.49 6.61
C VAL A 38 -6.16 17.02 6.87
N ILE A 39 -7.43 16.65 6.75
CA ILE A 39 -7.86 15.25 6.88
C ILE A 39 -7.21 14.40 5.79
N LEU A 40 -7.33 14.82 4.53
CA LEU A 40 -6.72 14.15 3.38
C LEU A 40 -5.22 13.93 3.60
N LYS A 41 -4.48 14.98 3.99
CA LYS A 41 -3.04 14.88 4.28
C LYS A 41 -2.74 13.79 5.31
N LYS A 42 -3.45 13.79 6.45
CA LYS A 42 -3.22 12.80 7.52
C LYS A 42 -3.53 11.37 7.08
N ARG A 43 -4.58 11.18 6.27
CA ARG A 43 -4.93 9.85 5.74
C ARG A 43 -3.89 9.36 4.73
N LEU A 44 -3.42 10.24 3.85
CA LEU A 44 -2.35 9.93 2.89
C LEU A 44 -1.05 9.56 3.61
N GLU A 45 -0.63 10.37 4.60
CA GLU A 45 0.56 10.07 5.41
C GLU A 45 0.46 8.70 6.09
N ARG A 46 -0.71 8.38 6.67
CA ARG A 46 -0.96 7.08 7.29
C ARG A 46 -0.91 5.93 6.29
N ALA A 47 -1.50 6.09 5.11
CA ALA A 47 -1.47 5.07 4.06
C ALA A 47 -0.02 4.83 3.60
N MET A 48 0.71 5.91 3.32
CA MET A 48 2.12 5.86 2.91
C MET A 48 3.00 5.18 3.96
N GLU A 49 2.89 5.58 5.23
CA GLU A 49 3.69 4.99 6.30
C GLU A 49 3.49 3.47 6.40
N ASN A 50 2.25 3.01 6.31
CA ASN A 50 1.96 1.58 6.40
C ASN A 50 2.46 0.81 5.17
N VAL A 51 2.28 1.35 3.96
CA VAL A 51 2.78 0.74 2.72
C VAL A 51 4.31 0.68 2.72
N SER A 52 4.98 1.78 3.07
CA SER A 52 6.45 1.84 3.12
C SER A 52 6.99 0.81 4.10
N LYS A 53 6.44 0.71 5.32
CA LYS A 53 6.89 -0.28 6.30
C LYS A 53 6.66 -1.72 5.83
N ILE A 54 5.54 -2.02 5.18
CA ILE A 54 5.32 -3.34 4.57
C ILE A 54 6.42 -3.65 3.56
N TYR A 55 6.75 -2.71 2.68
CA TYR A 55 7.77 -2.90 1.66
C TYR A 55 9.16 -3.06 2.29
N GLU A 56 9.60 -2.10 3.09
CA GLU A 56 10.92 -2.04 3.70
C GLU A 56 11.20 -3.25 4.60
N GLU A 57 10.25 -3.65 5.44
CA GLU A 57 10.41 -4.77 6.38
C GLU A 57 10.46 -6.13 5.63
N ASN A 58 9.94 -6.21 4.40
CA ASN A 58 9.76 -7.48 3.69
C ASN A 58 10.51 -7.59 2.35
N ILE A 59 11.19 -6.53 1.89
CA ILE A 59 11.83 -6.49 0.56
C ILE A 59 12.83 -7.62 0.33
N VAL A 60 13.63 -7.97 1.34
CA VAL A 60 14.62 -9.06 1.23
C VAL A 60 13.94 -10.40 0.92
N ARG A 61 12.81 -10.69 1.59
CA ARG A 61 12.05 -11.93 1.38
C ARG A 61 11.36 -11.93 0.02
N MET A 62 10.80 -10.78 -0.38
CA MET A 62 10.17 -10.64 -1.69
C MET A 62 11.19 -10.81 -2.81
N GLN A 63 12.38 -10.21 -2.69
CA GLN A 63 13.45 -10.36 -3.67
C GLN A 63 13.97 -11.80 -3.75
N ALA A 64 14.14 -12.46 -2.61
CA ALA A 64 14.54 -13.87 -2.59
C ALA A 64 13.52 -14.76 -3.34
N ALA A 65 12.22 -14.52 -3.12
CA ALA A 65 11.16 -15.23 -3.83
C ALA A 65 11.19 -14.94 -5.34
N GLU A 66 11.41 -13.70 -5.75
CA GLU A 66 11.59 -13.36 -7.18
C GLU A 66 12.76 -14.11 -7.81
N ASP A 67 13.90 -14.19 -7.11
CA ASP A 67 15.10 -14.83 -7.62
C ASP A 67 14.96 -16.36 -7.70
N GLU A 68 14.24 -16.98 -6.76
CA GLU A 68 13.85 -18.40 -6.85
C GLU A 68 12.99 -18.66 -8.09
N ILE A 69 11.99 -17.82 -8.34
CA ILE A 69 11.14 -17.91 -9.53
C ILE A 69 11.98 -17.78 -10.82
N LYS A 70 12.93 -16.84 -10.87
CA LYS A 70 13.83 -16.68 -12.04
C LYS A 70 14.65 -17.95 -12.30
N LYS A 71 15.22 -18.56 -11.24
CA LYS A 71 15.99 -19.83 -11.36
C LYS A 71 15.14 -20.99 -11.88
N MET A 72 13.90 -21.13 -11.41
CA MET A 72 12.98 -22.16 -11.90
C MET A 72 12.69 -22.02 -13.41
N HIS A 73 12.54 -20.79 -13.92
CA HIS A 73 12.27 -20.54 -15.33
C HIS A 73 13.50 -20.70 -16.22
N GLN A 74 14.70 -20.41 -15.72
CA GLN A 74 15.95 -20.70 -16.43
C GLN A 74 16.22 -22.21 -16.55
N GLY A 75 15.89 -23.00 -15.52
CA GLY A 75 15.98 -24.45 -15.56
C GLY A 75 15.05 -25.12 -16.57
N LYS A 76 13.89 -24.52 -16.85
CA LYS A 76 12.92 -25.03 -17.85
C LYS A 76 13.34 -24.77 -19.31
N LYS A 77 14.20 -23.80 -19.60
CA LYS A 77 14.72 -23.54 -20.97
C LYS A 77 15.87 -24.46 -21.39
N ARG A 78 16.40 -25.27 -20.48
CA ARG A 78 17.54 -26.19 -20.72
C ARG A 78 17.13 -27.65 -21.00
N LYS A 79 15.85 -27.92 -21.27
CA LYS A 79 15.36 -29.23 -21.70
C LYS A 79 14.75 -29.16 -23.09
#